data_AF-A0A8S2NCA3-F1
#
_entry.id   AF-A0A8S2NCA3-F1
#
_cell.length_a   1.000
_cell.length_b   1.000
_cell.length_c   1.000
_cell.angle_alpha   90.00
_cell.angle_beta   90.00
_cell.angle_gamma   90.00
#
_symmetry.space_group_name_H-M   'P 1'
#
loop_
_entity.id
_entity.type
_entity.pdbx_description
1 polymer ?
#
loop_
_entity_poly.entity_id
_entity_poly.type
_entity_poly.pdbx_seq_one_letter_code
_entity_poly.pdbx_strand_id
1 'polypeptide(L)'
;MNRQVGLLRQHEIRASQQVVQQQSTQSLARIQEYSSTPPQRSQRSSEAANMFITRILDECGLEIKMADEENMNNNDELNLELKVDQGILAKHLSQRLRSSSDSNTNTTAALSQISLKQFETELISFFSNDSIFRSSLLPTSSADDVSPLRAQQQDSLMRILLCVDELQMFLAKYLLKRLVRFDNKGGDRVIVQNLPLSMIRLILQTFHYLPIGKLTNAKDLLYFYLDVIDLVTNNDVRCQMISLVTDIFCDDYLQIDIVTKLEEKLKSTNIDIIKQVLSTLTTIQLNDSTDRRIRERIIPMIMTGISDVKVECFNYLFETSTKINMFETVLLFRDVATVSGRRSDRLTCSTTDNFQTVQSLFERFEHYFNSSRILFRTCQEKHPITADLCLKINSYFLFDFFIGILLANRSYYNNLKTFIKKLGEDPSIIRSIYLHLTSNLSFVIKFAQHIFRFAIAIFQHLSFGNFPTITTTNNSLSSSNVIHLQIGLQLGFMLIDLLFSVSENIKHTTDFNEQIINALVRLAILFQNRYLQRLHILKLLKRFCYRYKSKVLNCESYIKNLFEYIDTFRVCFISLVEK
;
A
#
# COMPACT_ATOMS: atom_id res chain seq x y z
N MET A 1 24.09 37.89 -22.04
CA MET A 1 23.02 36.93 -21.70
C MET A 1 23.36 35.99 -20.53
N ASN A 2 24.50 35.27 -20.51
CA ASN A 2 24.78 34.30 -19.42
C ASN A 2 24.96 34.87 -18.00
N ARG A 3 25.35 36.15 -17.84
CA ARG A 3 25.43 36.82 -16.52
C ARG A 3 24.06 37.16 -15.93
N GLN A 4 23.07 37.51 -16.74
CA GLN A 4 21.71 37.85 -16.27
C GLN A 4 20.94 36.60 -15.80
N VAL A 5 21.14 35.46 -16.47
CA VAL A 5 20.54 34.18 -16.04
C VAL A 5 21.10 33.71 -14.69
N GLY A 6 22.40 33.94 -14.43
CA GLY A 6 23.01 33.63 -13.14
C GLY A 6 22.48 34.48 -11.98
N LEU A 7 22.24 35.78 -12.22
CA LEU A 7 21.67 36.69 -11.24
C LEU A 7 20.20 36.36 -10.92
N LEU A 8 19.40 36.01 -11.93
CA LEU A 8 18.01 35.56 -11.73
C LEU A 8 17.93 34.30 -10.88
N ARG A 9 18.78 33.30 -11.13
CA ARG A 9 18.88 32.09 -10.28
C ARG A 9 19.28 32.42 -8.84
N GLN A 10 20.21 33.35 -8.63
CA GLN A 10 20.59 33.77 -7.28
C GLN A 10 19.44 34.49 -6.56
N HIS A 11 18.65 35.28 -7.27
CA HIS A 11 17.46 35.92 -6.70
C HIS A 11 16.36 34.91 -6.36
N GLU A 12 16.11 33.91 -7.21
CA GLU A 12 15.16 32.82 -6.90
C GLU A 12 15.59 32.00 -5.68
N ILE A 13 16.89 31.69 -5.55
CA ILE A 13 17.43 30.96 -4.39
C ILE A 13 17.29 31.80 -3.11
N ARG A 14 17.57 33.11 -3.16
CA ARG A 14 17.40 33.99 -2.00
C ARG A 14 15.93 34.17 -1.62
N ALA A 15 15.03 34.30 -2.60
CA ALA A 15 13.60 34.41 -2.35
C ALA A 15 13.04 33.13 -1.72
N SER A 16 13.43 31.96 -2.24
CA SER A 16 13.03 30.67 -1.66
C SER A 16 13.60 30.46 -0.25
N GLN A 17 14.85 30.87 0.03
CA GLN A 17 15.41 30.86 1.38
C GLN A 17 14.69 31.79 2.35
N GLN A 18 14.28 32.99 1.90
CA GLN A 18 13.50 33.93 2.72
C GLN A 18 12.10 33.40 3.04
N VAL A 19 11.43 32.74 2.07
CA VAL A 19 10.12 32.11 2.31
C VAL A 19 10.25 30.97 3.32
N VAL A 20 11.30 30.14 3.23
CA VAL A 20 11.56 29.06 4.20
C VAL A 20 11.88 29.62 5.59
N GLN A 21 12.64 30.71 5.71
CA GLN A 21 12.91 31.37 6.99
C GLN A 21 11.68 32.05 7.60
N GLN A 22 10.81 32.65 6.79
CA GLN A 22 9.54 33.21 7.27
C GLN A 22 8.58 32.12 7.72
N GLN A 23 8.51 31.00 6.98
CA GLN A 23 7.71 29.85 7.39
C GLN A 23 8.25 29.21 8.67
N SER A 24 9.58 29.10 8.84
CA SER A 24 10.19 28.56 10.06
C SER A 24 10.00 29.46 11.29
N THR A 25 10.08 30.78 11.12
CA THR A 25 9.84 31.73 12.23
C THR A 25 8.36 31.81 12.62
N GLN A 26 7.43 31.76 11.66
CA GLN A 26 6.00 31.70 11.96
C GLN A 26 5.60 30.36 12.62
N SER A 27 6.18 29.24 12.19
CA SER A 27 5.94 27.94 12.83
C SER A 27 6.56 27.89 14.23
N LEU A 28 7.76 28.44 14.45
CA LEU A 28 8.36 28.58 15.79
C LEU A 28 7.52 29.46 16.72
N ALA A 29 6.99 30.60 16.25
CA ALA A 29 6.13 31.48 17.05
C ALA A 29 4.81 30.78 17.44
N ARG A 30 4.20 30.04 16.50
CA ARG A 30 3.02 29.21 16.77
C ARG A 30 3.35 28.07 17.73
N ILE A 31 4.48 27.39 17.58
CA ILE A 31 4.93 26.34 18.50
C ILE A 31 5.11 26.91 19.92
N GLN A 32 5.66 28.12 20.08
CA GLN A 32 5.76 28.79 21.39
C GLN A 32 4.38 29.13 21.98
N GLU A 33 3.44 29.59 21.16
CA GLU A 33 2.06 29.82 21.59
C GLU A 33 1.40 28.52 22.10
N TYR A 34 1.59 27.40 21.40
CA TYR A 34 1.00 26.10 21.74
C TYR A 34 1.75 25.29 22.81
N SER A 35 3.03 25.59 23.06
CA SER A 35 3.85 24.95 24.10
C SER A 35 3.80 25.67 25.44
N SER A 36 3.24 26.89 25.48
CA SER A 36 3.07 27.63 26.72
C SER A 36 2.18 26.86 27.73
N THR A 37 2.74 26.59 28.90
CA THR A 37 1.96 26.08 30.04
C THR A 37 0.93 27.13 30.46
N PRO A 38 -0.34 26.75 30.69
CA PRO A 38 -1.32 27.69 31.21
C PRO A 38 -0.82 28.28 32.55
N PRO A 39 -1.10 29.56 32.82
CA PRO A 39 -0.64 30.22 34.04
C PRO A 39 -1.13 29.45 35.28
N GLN A 40 -0.23 29.15 36.21
CA GLN A 40 -0.55 28.48 37.47
C GLN A 40 -1.53 29.34 38.27
N ARG A 41 -2.80 28.94 38.24
CA ARG A 41 -3.85 29.45 39.12
C ARG A 41 -3.63 28.90 40.54
N SER A 42 -4.03 29.66 41.56
CA SER A 42 -3.90 29.24 42.96
C SER A 42 -4.67 27.95 43.24
N GLN A 43 -4.16 27.07 44.10
CA GLN A 43 -4.77 25.76 44.43
C GLN A 43 -6.26 25.86 44.81
N ARG A 44 -6.67 26.92 45.52
CA ARG A 44 -8.07 27.17 45.88
C ARG A 44 -9.00 27.37 44.67
N SER A 45 -8.48 27.93 43.57
CA SER A 45 -9.26 28.15 42.36
C SER A 45 -9.37 26.89 41.49
N SER A 46 -8.39 25.98 41.53
CA SER A 46 -8.49 24.67 40.86
C SER A 46 -9.48 23.74 41.56
N GLU A 47 -9.56 23.76 42.89
CA GLU A 47 -10.56 22.99 43.64
C GLU A 47 -11.99 23.44 43.34
N ALA A 48 -12.21 24.75 43.26
CA ALA A 48 -13.51 25.32 42.88
C ALA A 48 -13.93 24.93 41.45
N ALA A 49 -13.00 24.96 40.50
CA ALA A 49 -13.21 24.52 39.12
C ALA A 49 -13.60 23.04 39.05
N ASN A 50 -12.87 22.19 39.80
CA ASN A 50 -13.13 20.76 39.86
C ASN A 50 -14.50 20.45 40.44
N MET A 51 -14.89 21.12 41.53
CA MET A 51 -16.23 20.97 42.11
C MET A 51 -17.33 21.43 41.15
N PHE A 52 -17.11 22.52 40.41
CA PHE A 52 -18.08 23.03 39.44
C PHE A 52 -18.34 22.04 38.29
N ILE A 53 -17.28 21.56 37.63
CA ILE A 53 -17.40 20.59 36.53
C ILE A 53 -17.97 19.27 37.03
N THR A 54 -17.49 18.78 38.17
CA THR A 54 -17.97 17.51 38.75
C THR A 54 -19.46 17.57 39.08
N ARG A 55 -19.93 18.67 39.70
CA ARG A 55 -21.37 18.85 39.99
C ARG A 55 -22.22 18.84 38.73
N ILE A 56 -21.79 19.54 37.67
CA ILE A 56 -22.57 19.58 36.42
C ILE A 56 -22.63 18.21 35.75
N LEU A 57 -21.49 17.51 35.69
CA LEU A 57 -21.42 16.18 35.08
C LEU A 57 -22.23 15.15 35.87
N ASP A 58 -22.20 15.19 37.22
CA ASP A 58 -23.00 14.32 38.08
C ASP A 58 -24.51 14.59 37.91
N GLU A 59 -24.92 15.85 37.85
CA GLU A 59 -26.31 16.22 37.57
C GLU A 59 -26.78 15.79 36.16
N CYS A 60 -25.86 15.63 35.21
CA CYS A 60 -26.16 15.08 33.88
C CYS A 60 -26.17 13.54 33.86
N GLY A 61 -25.62 12.88 34.88
CA GLY A 61 -25.59 11.42 35.04
C GLY A 61 -24.21 10.77 34.91
N LEU A 62 -23.12 11.49 35.16
CA LEU A 62 -21.76 10.94 35.27
C LEU A 62 -21.21 11.14 36.68
N GLU A 63 -21.02 10.04 37.40
CA GLU A 63 -20.35 10.05 38.70
C GLU A 63 -18.83 10.04 38.53
N ILE A 64 -18.17 10.96 39.23
CA ILE A 64 -16.71 11.08 39.26
C ILE A 64 -16.25 10.68 40.65
N LYS A 65 -15.76 9.44 40.80
CA LYS A 65 -15.21 8.94 42.06
C LYS A 65 -13.71 9.25 42.10
N MET A 66 -13.34 10.21 42.94
CA MET A 66 -11.95 10.46 43.29
C MET A 66 -11.50 9.31 44.20
N ALA A 67 -10.37 8.68 43.91
CA ALA A 67 -9.85 7.60 44.74
C ALA A 67 -9.57 8.13 46.16
N ASP A 68 -10.04 7.40 47.18
CA ASP A 68 -9.81 7.74 48.59
C ASP A 68 -8.30 7.80 48.90
N GLU A 69 -7.89 8.79 49.70
CA GLU A 69 -6.48 9.09 50.03
C GLU A 69 -5.71 7.89 50.64
N GLU A 70 -6.40 6.86 51.15
CA GLU A 70 -5.79 5.70 51.82
C GLU A 70 -5.24 4.62 50.86
N ASN A 71 -5.55 4.68 49.56
CA ASN A 71 -5.05 3.72 48.55
C ASN A 71 -4.10 4.33 47.50
N MET A 72 -3.40 5.41 47.87
CA MET A 72 -2.44 6.20 47.07
C MET A 72 -1.13 5.46 46.69
N ASN A 73 -1.19 4.17 46.39
CA ASN A 73 -0.08 3.44 45.79
C ASN A 73 -0.16 3.52 44.25
N ASN A 74 0.45 4.59 43.73
CA ASN A 74 1.00 4.73 42.37
C ASN A 74 0.07 4.86 41.15
N ASN A 75 -1.26 4.85 41.28
CA ASN A 75 -2.15 5.15 40.15
C ASN A 75 -3.28 6.08 40.58
N ASP A 76 -3.10 7.39 40.37
CA ASP A 76 -4.13 8.43 40.43
C ASP A 76 -5.17 8.22 39.30
N GLU A 77 -5.85 7.08 39.28
CA GLU A 77 -6.89 6.79 38.30
C GLU A 77 -8.25 7.22 38.86
N LEU A 78 -8.81 8.25 38.24
CA LEU A 78 -10.18 8.67 38.45
C LEU A 78 -11.12 7.61 37.89
N ASN A 79 -12.06 7.14 38.71
CA ASN A 79 -13.08 6.22 38.23
C ASN A 79 -14.29 7.02 37.75
N LEU A 80 -14.56 6.92 36.44
CA LEU A 80 -15.66 7.59 35.76
C LEU A 80 -16.76 6.56 35.51
N GLU A 81 -17.90 6.75 36.15
CA GLU A 81 -19.03 5.83 36.11
C GLU A 81 -20.28 6.54 35.58
N LEU A 82 -20.85 6.02 34.50
CA LEU A 82 -22.07 6.52 33.90
C LEU A 82 -23.28 5.94 34.63
N LYS A 83 -24.12 6.82 35.20
CA LYS A 83 -25.43 6.51 35.78
C LYS A 83 -26.54 6.45 34.72
N VAL A 84 -26.27 6.95 33.51
CA VAL A 84 -27.20 7.02 32.38
C VAL A 84 -26.50 6.62 31.09
N ASP A 85 -27.26 6.29 30.03
CA ASP A 85 -26.67 6.03 28.71
C ASP A 85 -25.87 7.25 28.20
N GLN A 86 -24.75 7.01 27.51
CA GLN A 86 -23.87 8.07 27.01
C GLN A 86 -24.58 9.10 26.11
N GLY A 87 -25.60 8.67 25.35
CA GLY A 87 -26.40 9.58 24.52
C GLY A 87 -27.35 10.45 25.36
N ILE A 88 -27.81 9.94 26.51
CA ILE A 88 -28.63 10.69 27.47
C ILE A 88 -27.78 11.75 28.16
N LEU A 89 -26.56 11.38 28.61
CA LEU A 89 -25.59 12.33 29.19
C LEU A 89 -25.35 13.50 28.23
N ALA A 90 -24.98 13.21 26.98
CA ALA A 90 -24.72 14.23 25.96
C ALA A 90 -25.95 15.13 25.72
N LYS A 91 -27.15 14.54 25.68
CA LYS A 91 -28.41 15.28 25.50
C LYS A 91 -28.71 16.19 26.68
N HIS A 92 -28.59 15.70 27.92
CA HIS A 92 -28.80 16.51 29.13
C HIS A 92 -27.81 17.67 29.20
N LEU A 93 -26.54 17.41 28.89
CA LEU A 93 -25.52 18.46 28.87
C LEU A 93 -25.80 19.51 27.80
N SER A 94 -26.15 19.10 26.58
CA SER A 94 -26.52 20.03 25.50
C SER A 94 -27.74 20.89 25.87
N GLN A 95 -28.80 20.29 26.42
CA GLN A 95 -29.99 21.02 26.88
C GLN A 95 -29.64 22.07 27.94
N ARG A 96 -28.78 21.71 28.88
CA ARG A 96 -28.34 22.62 29.95
C ARG A 96 -27.53 23.79 29.40
N LEU A 97 -26.63 23.54 28.46
CA LEU A 97 -25.83 24.58 27.80
C LEU A 97 -26.68 25.51 26.91
N ARG A 98 -27.72 24.98 26.23
CA ARG A 98 -28.66 25.78 25.42
C ARG A 98 -29.64 26.60 26.24
N SER A 99 -30.09 26.09 27.38
CA SER A 99 -31.02 26.83 28.26
C SER A 99 -30.46 28.16 28.79
N SER A 100 -29.16 28.39 28.62
CA SER A 100 -28.48 29.66 28.93
C SER A 100 -28.52 30.69 27.78
N SER A 101 -28.83 30.33 26.52
CA SER A 101 -28.77 31.26 25.38
C SER A 101 -30.08 31.98 25.07
N ASP A 102 -31.22 31.42 25.48
CA ASP A 102 -32.54 31.84 24.95
C ASP A 102 -33.37 32.73 25.90
N SER A 103 -32.85 33.12 27.07
CA SER A 103 -33.62 33.89 28.06
C SER A 103 -33.51 35.41 27.86
N ASN A 104 -34.31 35.95 26.94
CA ASN A 104 -34.79 37.34 26.99
C ASN A 104 -36.12 37.48 27.77
N THR A 105 -36.54 36.44 28.48
CA THR A 105 -37.79 36.42 29.25
C THR A 105 -37.52 36.54 30.75
N ASN A 106 -37.91 37.68 31.30
CA ASN A 106 -37.91 37.99 32.73
C ASN A 106 -38.79 36.99 33.50
N THR A 107 -38.21 36.00 34.17
CA THR A 107 -38.80 35.36 35.36
C THR A 107 -37.77 34.50 36.10
N THR A 108 -37.25 35.02 37.22
CA THR A 108 -36.90 34.32 38.48
C THR A 108 -36.35 32.87 38.45
N ALA A 109 -35.48 32.52 37.51
CA ALA A 109 -34.64 31.30 37.54
C ALA A 109 -33.14 31.64 37.40
N ALA A 110 -32.71 32.74 38.01
CA ALA A 110 -31.39 33.35 37.84
C ALA A 110 -30.22 32.61 38.53
N LEU A 111 -30.42 31.43 39.13
CA LEU A 111 -29.42 30.74 39.94
C LEU A 111 -28.73 29.54 39.27
N SER A 112 -29.10 29.19 38.03
CA SER A 112 -28.56 28.00 37.35
C SER A 112 -28.30 28.18 35.85
N GLN A 113 -28.05 29.41 35.39
CA GLN A 113 -27.59 29.64 34.01
C GLN A 113 -26.07 29.59 33.95
N ILE A 114 -25.56 28.51 33.36
CA ILE A 114 -24.14 28.33 33.11
C ILE A 114 -23.84 28.87 31.71
N SER A 115 -23.08 29.96 31.61
CA SER A 115 -22.64 30.44 30.31
C SER A 115 -21.68 29.42 29.67
N LEU A 116 -21.83 29.16 28.37
CA LEU A 116 -20.96 28.23 27.62
C LEU A 116 -19.47 28.54 27.83
N LYS A 117 -19.09 29.83 27.78
CA LYS A 117 -17.71 30.29 27.99
C LYS A 117 -17.18 30.00 29.40
N GLN A 118 -18.03 30.13 30.42
CA GLN A 118 -17.65 29.77 31.78
C GLN A 118 -17.42 28.26 31.87
N PHE A 119 -18.32 27.45 31.28
CA PHE A 119 -18.14 26.01 31.24
C PHE A 119 -16.85 25.60 30.53
N GLU A 120 -16.57 26.14 29.35
CA GLU A 120 -15.32 25.92 28.61
C GLU A 120 -14.07 26.26 29.43
N THR A 121 -14.09 27.39 30.14
CA THR A 121 -12.96 27.85 30.96
C THR A 121 -12.70 26.92 32.14
N GLU A 122 -13.76 26.52 32.85
CA GLU A 122 -13.64 25.61 33.99
C GLU A 122 -13.27 24.19 33.51
N LEU A 123 -13.73 23.78 32.32
CA LEU A 123 -13.37 22.49 31.72
C LEU A 123 -11.89 22.41 31.34
N ILE A 124 -11.29 23.50 30.82
CA ILE A 124 -9.83 23.59 30.63
C ILE A 124 -9.09 23.44 31.96
N SER A 125 -9.57 24.12 33.01
CA SER A 125 -8.98 24.04 34.34
C SER A 125 -9.03 22.60 34.87
N PHE A 126 -10.16 21.93 34.72
CA PHE A 126 -10.35 20.54 35.12
C PHE A 126 -9.38 19.58 34.39
N PHE A 127 -9.25 19.72 33.06
CA PHE A 127 -8.32 18.90 32.26
C PHE A 127 -6.85 19.38 32.26
N SER A 128 -6.53 20.41 33.05
CA SER A 128 -5.14 20.85 33.22
C SER A 128 -4.33 19.85 34.05
N ASN A 129 -4.98 19.03 34.87
CA ASN A 129 -4.34 17.90 35.54
C ASN A 129 -4.19 16.71 34.55
N ASP A 130 -2.96 16.28 34.30
CA ASP A 130 -2.65 15.23 33.33
C ASP A 130 -3.28 13.87 33.72
N SER A 131 -3.48 13.57 35.01
CA SER A 131 -4.17 12.34 35.49
C SER A 131 -5.66 12.33 35.15
N ILE A 132 -6.35 13.46 35.37
CA ILE A 132 -7.76 13.67 35.04
C ILE A 132 -7.95 13.61 33.52
N PHE A 133 -7.07 14.31 32.79
CA PHE A 133 -7.10 14.30 31.34
C PHE A 133 -6.90 12.89 30.77
N ARG A 134 -5.93 12.13 31.30
CA ARG A 134 -5.73 10.71 30.94
C ARG A 134 -6.98 9.88 31.20
N SER A 135 -7.54 9.95 32.41
CA SER A 135 -8.73 9.17 32.80
C SER A 135 -9.92 9.51 31.89
N SER A 136 -10.05 10.78 31.48
CA SER A 136 -11.12 11.22 30.55
C SER A 136 -11.00 10.67 29.13
N LEU A 137 -9.82 10.21 28.71
CA LEU A 137 -9.58 9.59 27.40
C LEU A 137 -9.80 8.08 27.40
N LEU A 138 -9.87 7.45 28.58
CA LEU A 138 -10.13 6.02 28.73
C LEU A 138 -11.64 5.72 28.70
N PRO A 139 -12.06 4.50 28.30
CA PRO A 139 -13.45 4.09 28.32
C PRO A 139 -14.09 4.28 29.70
N THR A 140 -15.35 4.73 29.72
CA THR A 140 -16.11 4.89 30.97
C THR A 140 -16.78 3.59 31.38
N SER A 141 -16.94 3.39 32.69
CA SER A 141 -17.71 2.28 33.25
C SER A 141 -19.20 2.63 33.28
N SER A 142 -20.07 1.62 33.22
CA SER A 142 -21.52 1.80 33.40
C SER A 142 -21.96 1.21 34.73
N ALA A 143 -22.86 1.90 35.43
CA ALA A 143 -23.52 1.33 36.59
C ALA A 143 -24.38 0.12 36.18
N ASP A 144 -24.51 -0.87 37.07
CA ASP A 144 -25.20 -2.14 36.80
C ASP A 144 -26.68 -1.97 36.36
N ASP A 145 -27.29 -0.84 36.71
CA ASP A 145 -28.69 -0.49 36.39
C ASP A 145 -28.87 0.15 34.99
N VAL A 146 -27.79 0.43 34.26
CA VAL A 146 -27.84 1.03 32.91
C VAL A 146 -28.03 -0.06 31.86
N SER A 147 -29.20 -0.05 31.20
CA SER A 147 -29.69 -0.93 30.12
C SER A 147 -28.69 -2.00 29.58
N PRO A 148 -29.00 -3.31 29.71
CA PRO A 148 -28.11 -4.43 29.33
C PRO A 148 -27.88 -4.62 27.81
N LEU A 149 -28.40 -3.72 26.97
CA LEU A 149 -28.33 -3.82 25.50
C LEU A 149 -27.00 -3.33 24.91
N ARG A 150 -26.16 -2.66 25.70
CA ARG A 150 -24.82 -2.20 25.28
C ARG A 150 -23.76 -2.84 26.17
N ALA A 151 -22.57 -3.07 25.62
CA ALA A 151 -21.45 -3.70 26.33
C ALA A 151 -21.14 -2.95 27.65
N GLN A 152 -20.58 -3.66 28.63
CA GLN A 152 -20.20 -3.12 29.95
C GLN A 152 -19.24 -1.91 29.91
N GLN A 153 -18.66 -1.58 28.75
CA GLN A 153 -17.79 -0.42 28.55
C GLN A 153 -18.41 0.53 27.52
N GLN A 154 -18.49 1.80 27.89
CA GLN A 154 -19.01 2.90 27.06
C GLN A 154 -17.83 3.72 26.50
N ASP A 155 -18.13 4.70 25.64
CA ASP A 155 -17.13 5.61 25.11
C ASP A 155 -16.41 6.40 26.23
N SER A 156 -15.24 6.95 25.92
CA SER A 156 -14.53 7.81 26.87
C SER A 156 -15.27 9.12 27.12
N LEU A 157 -15.11 9.70 28.31
CA LEU A 157 -15.74 10.98 28.66
C LEU A 157 -15.46 12.04 27.59
N MET A 158 -14.20 12.14 27.14
CA MET A 158 -13.81 13.10 26.12
C MET A 158 -14.58 12.91 24.80
N ARG A 159 -14.78 11.65 24.38
CA ARG A 159 -15.55 11.33 23.17
C ARG A 159 -17.03 11.68 23.34
N ILE A 160 -17.60 11.41 24.51
CA ILE A 160 -19.00 11.79 24.81
C ILE A 160 -19.17 13.31 24.79
N LEU A 161 -18.24 14.06 25.38
CA LEU A 161 -18.26 15.52 25.35
C LEU A 161 -18.08 16.08 23.92
N LEU A 162 -17.28 15.44 23.08
CA LEU A 162 -17.13 15.80 21.66
C LEU A 162 -18.42 15.56 20.83
N CYS A 163 -19.35 14.73 21.32
CA CYS A 163 -20.67 14.54 20.71
C CYS A 163 -21.68 15.64 21.08
N VAL A 164 -21.31 16.57 21.97
CA VAL A 164 -22.12 17.75 22.30
C VAL A 164 -21.77 18.87 21.31
N ASP A 165 -22.72 19.19 20.42
CA ASP A 165 -22.55 20.16 19.34
C ASP A 165 -21.93 21.50 19.81
N GLU A 166 -22.35 21.99 20.98
CA GLU A 166 -21.87 23.26 21.54
C GLU A 166 -20.39 23.24 21.93
N LEU A 167 -19.87 22.06 22.32
CA LEU A 167 -18.51 21.90 22.85
C LEU A 167 -17.53 21.35 21.81
N GLN A 168 -18.04 20.74 20.75
CA GLN A 168 -17.23 19.94 19.83
C GLN A 168 -16.07 20.73 19.21
N MET A 169 -16.31 21.92 18.65
CA MET A 169 -15.26 22.75 18.05
C MET A 169 -14.17 23.15 19.06
N PHE A 170 -14.60 23.55 20.26
CA PHE A 170 -13.71 23.96 21.33
C PHE A 170 -12.83 22.80 21.82
N LEU A 171 -13.45 21.66 22.12
CA LEU A 171 -12.77 20.46 22.60
C LEU A 171 -11.85 19.88 21.54
N ALA A 172 -12.27 19.85 20.27
CA ALA A 172 -11.44 19.38 19.18
C ALA A 172 -10.15 20.20 19.05
N LYS A 173 -10.26 21.54 19.11
CA LYS A 173 -9.10 22.45 19.12
C LYS A 173 -8.23 22.24 20.36
N TYR A 174 -8.84 22.09 21.54
CA TYR A 174 -8.12 21.85 22.79
C TYR A 174 -7.31 20.54 22.73
N LEU A 175 -7.91 19.46 22.27
CA LEU A 175 -7.26 18.14 22.15
C LEU A 175 -6.10 18.16 21.16
N LEU A 176 -6.28 18.79 20.00
CA LEU A 176 -5.22 18.91 19.00
C LEU A 176 -4.05 19.78 19.51
N LYS A 177 -4.32 20.86 20.27
CA LYS A 177 -3.26 21.63 20.95
C LYS A 177 -2.53 20.78 21.99
N ARG A 178 -3.26 19.98 22.77
CA ARG A 178 -2.67 19.06 23.75
C ARG A 178 -1.81 17.98 23.08
N LEU A 179 -2.25 17.47 21.93
CA LEU A 179 -1.48 16.51 21.12
C LEU A 179 -0.10 17.08 20.77
N VAL A 180 -0.02 18.32 20.26
CA VAL A 180 1.26 18.99 19.96
C VAL A 180 2.14 19.11 21.21
N ARG A 181 1.54 19.45 22.36
CA ARG A 181 2.28 19.52 23.63
C ARG A 181 2.85 18.16 24.05
N PHE A 182 2.12 17.05 23.86
CA PHE A 182 2.61 15.71 24.19
C PHE A 182 3.67 15.22 23.20
N ASP A 183 3.54 15.57 21.93
CA ASP A 183 4.54 15.29 20.90
C ASP A 183 5.89 15.95 21.24
N ASN A 184 5.86 17.25 21.54
CA ASN A 184 7.05 18.03 21.90
C ASN A 184 7.75 17.54 23.17
N LYS A 185 7.03 16.84 24.06
CA LYS A 185 7.59 16.22 25.27
C LYS A 185 8.19 14.83 25.03
N GLY A 186 8.23 14.35 23.79
CA GLY A 186 8.82 13.05 23.44
C GLY A 186 7.85 11.87 23.50
N GLY A 187 6.54 12.12 23.52
CA GLY A 187 5.51 11.09 23.57
C GLY A 187 5.35 10.49 24.96
N ASP A 188 4.33 10.96 25.68
CA ASP A 188 4.02 10.47 27.02
C ASP A 188 3.46 9.03 26.93
N ARG A 189 4.31 8.06 27.32
CA ARG A 189 3.96 6.64 27.41
C ARG A 189 3.55 6.35 28.83
N VAL A 190 2.29 5.96 28.97
CA VAL A 190 1.68 5.73 30.27
C VAL A 190 1.31 4.26 30.40
N ILE A 191 1.61 3.65 31.55
CA ILE A 191 1.26 2.26 31.80
C ILE A 191 -0.15 2.22 32.40
N VAL A 192 -1.13 1.73 31.64
CA VAL A 192 -2.48 1.38 32.13
C VAL A 192 -2.57 -0.15 32.11
N GLN A 193 -2.89 -0.79 33.24
CA GLN A 193 -3.05 -2.25 33.31
C GLN A 193 -1.85 -3.04 32.73
N ASN A 194 -0.62 -2.60 33.02
CA ASN A 194 0.64 -3.16 32.49
C ASN A 194 0.86 -3.01 30.97
N LEU A 195 0.05 -2.21 30.27
CA LEU A 195 0.22 -1.90 28.85
C LEU A 195 0.71 -0.45 28.66
N PRO A 196 1.81 -0.21 27.92
CA PRO A 196 2.24 1.14 27.58
C PRO A 196 1.29 1.74 26.53
N LEU A 197 0.45 2.69 26.94
CA LEU A 197 -0.42 3.49 26.08
C LEU A 197 0.24 4.83 25.76
N SER A 198 0.12 5.26 24.51
CA SER A 198 0.56 6.58 24.07
C SER A 198 -0.59 7.57 24.22
N MET A 199 -0.38 8.66 24.95
CA MET A 199 -1.38 9.74 25.06
C MET A 199 -1.78 10.32 23.71
N ILE A 200 -0.84 10.39 22.77
CA ILE A 200 -1.09 10.86 21.40
C ILE A 200 -2.09 9.94 20.70
N ARG A 201 -1.89 8.62 20.83
CA ARG A 201 -2.78 7.63 20.22
C ARG A 201 -4.18 7.68 20.83
N LEU A 202 -4.28 7.86 22.15
CA LEU A 202 -5.57 8.03 22.84
C LEU A 202 -6.31 9.27 22.34
N ILE A 203 -5.61 10.41 22.19
CA ILE A 203 -6.22 11.63 21.63
C ILE A 203 -6.70 11.39 20.20
N LEU A 204 -5.86 10.83 19.31
CA LEU A 204 -6.26 10.57 17.92
C LEU A 204 -7.46 9.62 17.82
N GLN A 205 -7.53 8.60 18.67
CA GLN A 205 -8.64 7.65 18.71
C GLN A 205 -9.98 8.32 19.07
N THR A 206 -9.98 9.40 19.86
CA THR A 206 -11.23 10.12 20.17
C THR A 206 -11.90 10.74 18.94
N PHE A 207 -11.13 11.09 17.90
CA PHE A 207 -11.64 11.68 16.66
C PHE A 207 -12.16 10.66 15.64
N HIS A 208 -11.82 9.39 15.79
CA HIS A 208 -12.15 8.37 14.79
C HIS A 208 -13.67 8.20 14.64
N TYR A 209 -14.20 8.38 13.42
CA TYR A 209 -15.63 8.37 13.10
C TYR A 209 -16.49 9.28 14.00
N LEU A 210 -15.94 10.43 14.42
CA LEU A 210 -16.69 11.40 15.21
C LEU A 210 -17.75 12.09 14.32
N PRO A 211 -19.04 12.08 14.69
CA PRO A 211 -20.06 12.80 13.94
C PRO A 211 -19.83 14.31 14.11
N ILE A 212 -19.58 15.03 13.02
CA ILE A 212 -19.43 16.48 13.07
C ILE A 212 -20.82 17.11 13.28
N GLY A 213 -20.99 17.77 14.41
CA GLY A 213 -22.21 18.42 14.85
C GLY A 213 -22.60 19.60 13.95
N LYS A 214 -23.90 19.92 13.90
CA LYS A 214 -24.44 20.96 13.00
C LYS A 214 -23.90 22.38 13.31
N LEU A 215 -23.55 22.62 14.57
CA LEU A 215 -23.02 23.91 15.03
C LEU A 215 -21.50 24.02 14.84
N THR A 216 -20.84 22.92 14.46
CA THR A 216 -19.39 22.89 14.24
C THR A 216 -19.06 23.32 12.81
N ASN A 217 -18.25 24.36 12.65
CA ASN A 217 -17.68 24.70 11.34
C ASN A 217 -16.61 23.66 10.95
N ALA A 218 -17.03 22.60 10.27
CA ALA A 218 -16.17 21.49 9.86
C ALA A 218 -14.97 21.95 9.03
N LYS A 219 -15.15 22.99 8.20
CA LYS A 219 -14.09 23.55 7.36
C LYS A 219 -12.98 24.20 8.18
N ASP A 220 -13.35 24.98 9.21
CA ASP A 220 -12.38 25.58 10.13
C ASP A 220 -11.65 24.51 10.93
N LEU A 221 -12.35 23.46 11.35
CA LEU A 221 -11.74 22.35 12.09
C LEU A 221 -10.77 21.56 11.20
N LEU A 222 -11.13 21.31 9.94
CA LEU A 222 -10.25 20.68 8.96
C LEU A 222 -8.96 21.47 8.77
N TYR A 223 -9.05 22.78 8.51
CA TYR A 223 -7.84 23.59 8.34
C TYR A 223 -6.99 23.63 9.61
N PHE A 224 -7.62 23.70 10.78
CA PHE A 224 -6.89 23.61 12.04
C PHE A 224 -6.20 22.25 12.22
N TYR A 225 -6.87 21.15 11.89
CA TYR A 225 -6.28 19.81 11.93
C TYR A 225 -5.07 19.68 10.98
N LEU A 226 -5.21 20.17 9.74
CA LEU A 226 -4.14 20.15 8.75
C LEU A 226 -2.94 21.03 9.15
N ASP A 227 -3.19 22.19 9.77
CA ASP A 227 -2.14 23.03 10.35
C ASP A 227 -1.42 22.31 11.49
N VAL A 228 -2.14 21.55 12.32
CA VAL A 228 -1.55 20.77 13.42
C VAL A 228 -0.64 19.66 12.90
N ILE A 229 -0.98 18.99 11.78
CA ILE A 229 -0.08 18.01 11.13
C ILE A 229 1.29 18.62 10.84
N ASP A 230 1.35 19.91 10.48
CA ASP A 230 2.62 20.60 10.22
C ASP A 230 3.37 21.02 11.47
N LEU A 231 2.68 21.19 12.59
CA LEU A 231 3.27 21.54 13.88
C LEU A 231 3.85 20.34 14.62
N VAL A 232 3.33 19.13 14.35
CA VAL A 232 3.84 17.88 14.94
C VAL A 232 5.25 17.58 14.40
N THR A 233 6.16 17.28 15.31
CA THR A 233 7.57 17.00 15.03
C THR A 233 7.83 15.53 14.73
N ASN A 234 7.08 14.62 15.36
CA ASN A 234 7.22 13.18 15.13
C ASN A 234 6.52 12.72 13.84
N ASN A 235 7.28 12.14 12.92
CA ASN A 235 6.77 11.66 11.64
C ASN A 235 5.74 10.52 11.78
N ASP A 236 5.89 9.65 12.78
CA ASP A 236 4.92 8.55 12.99
C ASP A 236 3.55 9.10 13.36
N VAL A 237 3.53 10.15 14.19
CA VAL A 237 2.30 10.85 14.59
C VAL A 237 1.72 11.59 13.40
N ARG A 238 2.55 12.28 12.59
CA ARG A 238 2.10 12.92 11.34
C ARG A 238 1.46 11.91 10.39
N CYS A 239 2.07 10.75 10.20
CA CYS A 239 1.53 9.69 9.35
C CYS A 239 0.19 9.18 9.88
N GLN A 240 0.07 8.91 11.18
CA GLN A 240 -1.21 8.54 11.80
C GLN A 240 -2.28 9.63 11.63
N MET A 241 -1.90 10.90 11.79
CA MET A 241 -2.84 12.00 11.58
C MET A 241 -3.32 12.07 10.13
N ILE A 242 -2.41 11.88 9.16
CA ILE A 242 -2.73 11.88 7.72
C ILE A 242 -3.67 10.71 7.40
N SER A 243 -3.40 9.50 7.90
CA SER A 243 -4.24 8.33 7.65
C SER A 243 -5.67 8.51 8.16
N LEU A 244 -5.84 9.24 9.26
CA LEU A 244 -7.14 9.47 9.89
C LEU A 244 -7.94 10.63 9.28
N VAL A 245 -7.35 11.47 8.40
CA VAL A 245 -8.05 12.65 7.84
C VAL A 245 -9.38 12.24 7.21
N THR A 246 -9.38 11.16 6.42
CA THR A 246 -10.58 10.67 5.71
C THR A 246 -11.60 10.02 6.64
N ASP A 247 -11.17 9.52 7.79
CA ASP A 247 -12.06 8.90 8.79
C ASP A 247 -12.72 9.95 9.70
N ILE A 248 -12.08 11.11 9.86
CA ILE A 248 -12.59 12.24 10.66
C ILE A 248 -13.50 13.12 9.79
N PHE A 249 -13.11 13.38 8.54
CA PHE A 249 -13.81 14.29 7.64
C PHE A 249 -14.38 13.52 6.45
N CYS A 250 -15.54 12.88 6.66
CA CYS A 250 -16.21 12.06 5.66
C CYS A 250 -17.02 12.89 4.63
N ASP A 251 -17.24 14.18 4.88
CA ASP A 251 -18.13 15.01 4.06
C ASP A 251 -17.56 15.29 2.65
N ASP A 252 -18.37 15.01 1.61
CA ASP A 252 -17.96 15.18 0.21
C ASP A 252 -17.51 16.60 -0.14
N TYR A 253 -18.08 17.64 0.48
CA TYR A 253 -17.72 19.03 0.20
C TYR A 253 -16.32 19.41 0.72
N LEU A 254 -15.77 18.66 1.69
CA LEU A 254 -14.43 18.89 2.23
C LEU A 254 -13.33 18.15 1.46
N GLN A 255 -13.68 17.16 0.63
CA GLN A 255 -12.71 16.31 -0.05
C GLN A 255 -11.75 17.12 -0.94
N ILE A 256 -12.22 18.16 -1.62
CA ILE A 256 -11.36 19.02 -2.47
C ILE A 256 -10.28 19.72 -1.64
N ASP A 257 -10.66 20.26 -0.48
CA ASP A 257 -9.74 20.95 0.43
C ASP A 257 -8.71 19.97 1.03
N ILE A 258 -9.15 18.77 1.42
CA ILE A 258 -8.30 17.67 1.89
C ILE A 258 -7.27 17.29 0.83
N VAL A 259 -7.73 16.99 -0.39
CA VAL A 259 -6.87 16.51 -1.47
C VAL A 259 -5.84 17.58 -1.85
N THR A 260 -6.24 18.85 -1.93
CA THR A 260 -5.32 19.95 -2.24
C THR A 260 -4.18 20.04 -1.22
N LYS A 261 -4.51 19.86 0.08
CA LYS A 261 -3.52 19.92 1.17
C LYS A 261 -2.64 18.68 1.24
N LEU A 262 -3.19 17.49 0.97
CA LEU A 262 -2.42 16.27 0.82
C LEU A 262 -1.48 16.34 -0.39
N GLU A 263 -1.92 16.92 -1.51
CA GLU A 263 -1.11 17.15 -2.70
C GLU A 263 0.10 18.07 -2.41
N GLU A 264 -0.06 19.09 -1.56
CA GLU A 264 1.05 19.91 -1.08
C GLU A 264 2.08 19.09 -0.28
N LYS A 265 1.63 18.12 0.52
CA LYS A 265 2.49 17.25 1.34
C LYS A 265 3.31 16.26 0.51
N LEU A 266 2.93 15.98 -0.75
CA LEU A 266 3.77 15.22 -1.69
C LEU A 266 5.11 15.90 -2.01
N LYS A 267 5.25 17.20 -1.74
CA LYS A 267 6.53 17.94 -1.86
C LYS A 267 7.47 17.73 -0.67
N SER A 268 7.06 16.94 0.33
CA SER A 268 7.89 16.62 1.48
C SER A 268 9.17 15.89 1.07
N THR A 269 10.25 16.08 1.84
CA THR A 269 11.47 15.28 1.71
C THR A 269 11.37 13.93 2.44
N ASN A 270 10.37 13.77 3.31
CA ASN A 270 10.19 12.56 4.10
C ASN A 270 9.40 11.49 3.31
N ILE A 271 10.04 10.33 3.11
CA ILE A 271 9.49 9.19 2.38
C ILE A 271 8.21 8.66 3.05
N ASP A 272 8.19 8.49 4.37
CA ASP A 272 7.06 7.87 5.07
C ASP A 272 5.80 8.75 4.98
N ILE A 273 5.98 10.07 5.02
CA ILE A 273 4.89 11.03 4.79
C ILE A 273 4.37 10.88 3.36
N ILE A 274 5.25 10.79 2.35
CA ILE A 274 4.83 10.57 0.96
C ILE A 274 4.03 9.26 0.83
N LYS A 275 4.55 8.16 1.39
CA LYS A 275 3.88 6.85 1.35
C LYS A 275 2.48 6.95 1.95
N GLN A 276 2.35 7.56 3.12
CA GLN A 276 1.08 7.69 3.81
C GLN A 276 0.10 8.62 3.07
N VAL A 277 0.59 9.72 2.49
CA VAL A 277 -0.22 10.61 1.65
C VAL A 277 -0.78 9.85 0.44
N LEU A 278 0.06 9.10 -0.28
CA LEU A 278 -0.38 8.30 -1.43
C LEU A 278 -1.42 7.25 -1.03
N SER A 279 -1.18 6.54 0.07
CA SER A 279 -2.15 5.56 0.61
C SER A 279 -3.47 6.21 1.05
N THR A 280 -3.45 7.46 1.50
CA THR A 280 -4.67 8.18 1.90
C THR A 280 -5.39 8.72 0.66
N LEU A 281 -4.65 9.11 -0.38
CA LEU A 281 -5.26 9.56 -1.63
C LEU A 281 -5.93 8.40 -2.40
N THR A 282 -5.50 7.14 -2.23
CA THR A 282 -6.18 5.99 -2.85
C THR A 282 -7.52 5.66 -2.21
N THR A 283 -7.78 6.08 -0.96
CA THR A 283 -9.08 5.87 -0.30
C THR A 283 -10.12 6.94 -0.67
N ILE A 284 -9.67 8.09 -1.20
CA ILE A 284 -10.54 9.19 -1.61
C ILE A 284 -11.00 8.97 -3.06
N GLN A 285 -12.29 9.20 -3.33
CA GLN A 285 -12.81 9.19 -4.70
C GLN A 285 -12.41 10.49 -5.42
N LEU A 286 -11.33 10.43 -6.18
CA LEU A 286 -10.82 11.56 -6.94
C LEU A 286 -11.57 11.75 -8.26
N ASN A 287 -11.82 13.00 -8.63
CA ASN A 287 -12.26 13.33 -9.98
C ASN A 287 -11.08 13.26 -10.98
N ASP A 288 -11.39 13.05 -12.27
CA ASP A 288 -10.37 12.87 -13.32
C ASP A 288 -9.35 14.01 -13.39
N SER A 289 -9.79 15.25 -13.16
CA SER A 289 -8.90 16.42 -13.20
C SER A 289 -7.92 16.44 -12.02
N THR A 290 -8.31 16.01 -10.83
CA THR A 290 -7.43 15.97 -9.66
C THR A 290 -6.52 14.77 -9.68
N ASP A 291 -7.02 13.59 -10.08
CA ASP A 291 -6.16 12.42 -10.29
C ASP A 291 -5.07 12.72 -11.33
N ARG A 292 -5.41 13.38 -12.45
CA ARG A 292 -4.41 13.82 -13.44
C ARG A 292 -3.34 14.72 -12.84
N ARG A 293 -3.70 15.73 -12.04
CA ARG A 293 -2.73 16.62 -11.37
C ARG A 293 -1.80 15.86 -10.42
N ILE A 294 -2.35 14.93 -9.64
CA ILE A 294 -1.57 14.08 -8.73
C ILE A 294 -0.60 13.20 -9.52
N ARG A 295 -1.06 12.57 -10.61
CA ARG A 295 -0.21 11.78 -11.52
C ARG A 295 0.93 12.61 -12.11
N GLU A 296 0.66 13.83 -12.56
CA GLU A 296 1.67 14.75 -13.08
C GLU A 296 2.76 15.08 -12.04
N ARG A 297 2.43 15.11 -10.74
CA ARG A 297 3.42 15.27 -9.66
C ARG A 297 4.17 13.98 -9.32
N ILE A 298 3.50 12.84 -9.37
CA ILE A 298 4.07 11.53 -9.04
C ILE A 298 5.07 11.08 -10.10
N ILE A 299 4.84 11.35 -11.38
CA ILE A 299 5.72 10.91 -12.48
C ILE A 299 7.19 11.35 -12.26
N PRO A 300 7.50 12.62 -11.96
CA PRO A 300 8.86 13.05 -11.60
C PRO A 300 9.44 12.31 -10.38
N MET A 301 8.62 12.01 -9.38
CA MET A 301 9.03 11.27 -8.18
C MET A 301 9.38 9.82 -8.51
N ILE A 302 8.68 9.19 -9.44
CA ILE A 302 9.02 7.84 -9.91
C ILE A 302 10.36 7.87 -10.67
N MET A 303 10.57 8.87 -11.52
CA MET A 303 11.77 8.96 -12.36
C MET A 303 13.03 9.30 -11.55
N THR A 304 12.91 10.13 -10.51
CA THR A 304 14.05 10.66 -9.76
C THR A 304 14.16 10.14 -8.32
N GLY A 305 13.09 9.57 -7.77
CA GLY A 305 13.00 9.17 -6.37
C GLY A 305 13.73 7.89 -5.99
N ILE A 306 13.72 7.61 -4.69
CA ILE A 306 14.29 6.41 -4.06
C ILE A 306 13.36 5.21 -4.29
N SER A 307 13.90 3.99 -4.27
CA SER A 307 13.21 2.71 -4.51
C SER A 307 11.80 2.63 -3.90
N ASP A 308 11.72 2.94 -2.61
CA ASP A 308 10.51 2.83 -1.81
C ASP A 308 9.40 3.78 -2.26
N VAL A 309 9.78 5.00 -2.64
CA VAL A 309 8.84 5.99 -3.17
C VAL A 309 8.31 5.50 -4.52
N LYS A 310 9.16 4.91 -5.37
CA LYS A 310 8.73 4.39 -6.68
C LYS A 310 7.66 3.32 -6.54
N VAL A 311 7.83 2.39 -5.60
CA VAL A 311 6.86 1.31 -5.37
C VAL A 311 5.51 1.87 -4.96
N GLU A 312 5.46 2.78 -3.97
CA GLU A 312 4.18 3.36 -3.53
C GLU A 312 3.54 4.27 -4.60
N CYS A 313 4.33 5.00 -5.36
CA CYS A 313 3.83 5.74 -6.50
C CYS A 313 3.17 4.82 -7.54
N PHE A 314 3.75 3.64 -7.82
CA PHE A 314 3.11 2.66 -8.69
C PHE A 314 1.88 2.02 -8.06
N ASN A 315 1.83 1.83 -6.74
CA ASN A 315 0.63 1.36 -6.03
C ASN A 315 -0.53 2.30 -6.29
N TYR A 316 -0.30 3.60 -6.05
CA TYR A 316 -1.27 4.63 -6.37
C TYR A 316 -1.68 4.58 -7.84
N LEU A 317 -0.71 4.57 -8.77
CA LEU A 317 -1.03 4.58 -10.20
C LEU A 317 -1.84 3.35 -10.63
N PHE A 318 -1.52 2.15 -10.16
CA PHE A 318 -2.26 0.94 -10.54
C PHE A 318 -3.65 0.88 -9.91
N GLU A 319 -3.82 1.38 -8.67
CA GLU A 319 -5.11 1.40 -7.97
C GLU A 319 -6.06 2.44 -8.57
N THR A 320 -5.58 3.63 -8.93
CA THR A 320 -6.44 4.69 -9.48
C THR A 320 -6.57 4.63 -11.02
N SER A 321 -5.89 3.70 -11.70
CA SER A 321 -5.93 3.63 -13.17
C SER A 321 -7.24 3.06 -13.72
N THR A 322 -7.83 3.82 -14.63
CA THR A 322 -8.95 3.42 -15.48
C THR A 322 -8.46 2.74 -16.76
N LYS A 323 -9.37 2.19 -17.59
CA LYS A 323 -8.99 1.57 -18.87
C LYS A 323 -8.23 2.53 -19.81
N ILE A 324 -8.46 3.84 -19.70
CA ILE A 324 -7.88 4.85 -20.57
C ILE A 324 -6.40 5.07 -20.23
N ASN A 325 -6.08 5.34 -18.96
CA ASN A 325 -4.73 5.70 -18.50
C ASN A 325 -3.87 4.49 -18.07
N MET A 326 -4.45 3.30 -17.96
CA MET A 326 -3.70 2.08 -17.61
C MET A 326 -2.56 1.79 -18.59
N PHE A 327 -2.77 2.08 -19.88
CA PHE A 327 -1.74 1.83 -20.89
C PHE A 327 -0.52 2.74 -20.70
N GLU A 328 -0.75 4.03 -20.44
CA GLU A 328 0.30 5.00 -20.15
C GLU A 328 1.05 4.61 -18.86
N THR A 329 0.32 4.11 -17.85
CA THR A 329 0.91 3.60 -16.61
C THR A 329 1.83 2.41 -16.86
N VAL A 330 1.44 1.47 -17.72
CA VAL A 330 2.27 0.33 -18.13
C VAL A 330 3.53 0.79 -18.88
N LEU A 331 3.40 1.78 -19.77
CA LEU A 331 4.56 2.35 -20.48
C LEU A 331 5.53 3.08 -19.53
N LEU A 332 5.01 3.86 -18.59
CA LEU A 332 5.81 4.50 -17.56
C LEU A 332 6.55 3.46 -16.70
N PHE A 333 5.86 2.41 -16.27
CA PHE A 333 6.47 1.31 -15.54
C PHE A 333 7.61 0.67 -16.34
N ARG A 334 7.37 0.40 -17.62
CA ARG A 334 8.36 -0.15 -18.55
C ARG A 334 9.62 0.72 -18.63
N ASP A 335 9.46 2.03 -18.76
CA ASP A 335 10.57 2.98 -18.79
C ASP A 335 11.35 3.00 -17.48
N VAL A 336 10.64 2.98 -16.34
CA VAL A 336 11.27 3.06 -15.02
C VAL A 336 12.00 1.79 -14.65
N ALA A 337 11.43 0.62 -14.93
CA ALA A 337 12.09 -0.68 -14.75
C ALA A 337 13.40 -0.74 -15.57
N THR A 338 13.37 -0.17 -16.77
CA THR A 338 14.50 -0.12 -17.69
C THR A 338 15.62 0.82 -17.21
N VAL A 339 15.27 2.05 -16.81
CA VAL A 339 16.24 3.03 -16.30
C VAL A 339 16.86 2.56 -14.98
N SER A 340 16.04 1.94 -14.12
CA SER A 340 16.51 1.41 -12.83
C SER A 340 17.46 0.21 -13.01
N GLY A 341 17.28 -0.60 -14.07
CA GLY A 341 18.22 -1.67 -14.41
C GLY A 341 19.56 -1.21 -15.00
N ARG A 342 19.61 -0.06 -15.68
CA ARG A 342 20.83 0.47 -16.36
C ARG A 342 21.81 1.20 -15.44
N ARG A 343 21.36 1.73 -14.29
CA ARG A 343 22.22 2.52 -13.39
C ARG A 343 23.20 1.67 -12.56
N SER A 344 23.23 0.34 -12.75
CA SER A 344 24.19 -0.56 -12.10
C SER A 344 25.64 -0.37 -12.58
N ASP A 345 25.88 0.27 -13.73
CA ASP A 345 27.20 0.30 -14.36
C ASP A 345 28.05 1.55 -14.05
N ARG A 346 27.53 2.52 -13.29
CA ARG A 346 28.29 3.72 -12.91
C ARG A 346 28.41 3.83 -11.40
N LEU A 347 29.54 3.30 -10.91
CA LEU A 347 30.30 3.71 -9.71
C LEU A 347 29.50 4.50 -8.66
N THR A 348 29.23 3.86 -7.51
CA THR A 348 29.01 4.42 -6.14
C THR A 348 27.70 4.13 -5.40
N CYS A 349 26.73 3.41 -5.97
CA CYS A 349 25.59 2.88 -5.18
C CYS A 349 25.52 1.35 -5.31
N SER A 350 25.29 0.65 -4.20
CA SER A 350 25.43 -0.80 -4.12
C SER A 350 24.61 -1.50 -5.23
N THR A 351 25.24 -2.38 -6.00
CA THR A 351 24.59 -3.11 -7.12
C THR A 351 23.42 -3.98 -6.65
N THR A 352 23.34 -4.27 -5.35
CA THR A 352 22.27 -5.02 -4.69
C THR A 352 20.96 -4.25 -4.59
N ASP A 353 20.98 -2.94 -4.33
CA ASP A 353 19.78 -2.16 -4.04
C ASP A 353 18.93 -1.90 -5.30
N ASN A 354 19.59 -1.65 -6.43
CA ASN A 354 18.90 -1.46 -7.72
C ASN A 354 18.21 -2.74 -8.20
N PHE A 355 18.85 -3.89 -8.00
CA PHE A 355 18.25 -5.18 -8.35
C PHE A 355 17.03 -5.49 -7.47
N GLN A 356 17.14 -5.27 -6.16
CA GLN A 356 16.00 -5.42 -5.24
C GLN A 356 14.83 -4.49 -5.61
N THR A 357 15.12 -3.27 -6.04
CA THR A 357 14.10 -2.31 -6.50
C THR A 357 13.39 -2.80 -7.77
N VAL A 358 14.15 -3.25 -8.77
CA VAL A 358 13.56 -3.77 -10.01
C VAL A 358 12.72 -5.01 -9.69
N GLN A 359 13.21 -5.89 -8.80
CA GLN A 359 12.49 -7.05 -8.35
C GLN A 359 11.17 -6.70 -7.63
N SER A 360 11.19 -5.77 -6.67
CA SER A 360 9.98 -5.35 -5.95
C SER A 360 8.94 -4.72 -6.88
N LEU A 361 9.40 -3.94 -7.86
CA LEU A 361 8.55 -3.41 -8.93
C LEU A 361 7.88 -4.54 -9.72
N PHE A 362 8.64 -5.55 -10.17
CA PHE A 362 8.10 -6.70 -10.91
C PHE A 362 7.10 -7.52 -10.09
N GLU A 363 7.39 -7.78 -8.81
CA GLU A 363 6.49 -8.46 -7.88
C GLU A 363 5.17 -7.69 -7.72
N ARG A 364 5.26 -6.35 -7.59
CA ARG A 364 4.08 -5.51 -7.46
C ARG A 364 3.28 -5.44 -8.75
N PHE A 365 3.95 -5.35 -9.90
CA PHE A 365 3.30 -5.45 -11.20
C PHE A 365 2.57 -6.78 -11.36
N GLU A 366 3.18 -7.89 -10.98
CA GLU A 366 2.53 -9.20 -11.01
C GLU A 366 1.30 -9.26 -10.11
N HIS A 367 1.39 -8.73 -8.88
CA HIS A 367 0.27 -8.66 -7.97
C HIS A 367 -0.93 -7.94 -8.61
N TYR A 368 -0.72 -6.74 -9.16
CA TYR A 368 -1.77 -5.99 -9.85
C TYR A 368 -2.21 -6.63 -11.15
N PHE A 369 -1.30 -7.26 -11.91
CA PHE A 369 -1.66 -7.98 -13.13
C PHE A 369 -2.62 -9.14 -12.81
N ASN A 370 -2.42 -9.77 -11.65
CA ASN A 370 -3.27 -10.84 -11.18
C ASN A 370 -4.60 -10.33 -10.58
N SER A 371 -4.61 -9.23 -9.83
CA SER A 371 -5.82 -8.71 -9.19
C SER A 371 -6.67 -7.81 -10.10
N SER A 372 -6.06 -7.02 -10.99
CA SER A 372 -6.73 -6.02 -11.84
C SER A 372 -7.07 -6.56 -13.23
N ARG A 373 -8.37 -6.74 -13.50
CA ARG A 373 -8.89 -7.10 -14.82
C ARG A 373 -8.57 -6.03 -15.89
N ILE A 374 -8.49 -4.76 -15.49
CA ILE A 374 -8.20 -3.64 -16.40
C ILE A 374 -6.76 -3.70 -16.86
N LEU A 375 -5.80 -3.87 -15.93
CA LEU A 375 -4.39 -4.03 -16.25
C LEU A 375 -4.17 -5.25 -17.14
N PHE A 376 -4.74 -6.39 -16.74
CA PHE A 376 -4.69 -7.62 -17.53
C PHE A 376 -5.17 -7.41 -18.97
N ARG A 377 -6.37 -6.85 -19.17
CA ARG A 377 -6.92 -6.59 -20.51
C ARG A 377 -6.10 -5.57 -21.29
N THR A 378 -5.56 -4.56 -20.63
CA THR A 378 -4.71 -3.55 -21.25
C THR A 378 -3.44 -4.19 -21.80
N CYS A 379 -2.79 -5.03 -21.00
CA CYS A 379 -1.67 -5.84 -21.48
C CYS A 379 -2.13 -6.77 -22.61
N GLN A 380 -3.25 -7.47 -22.47
CA GLN A 380 -3.71 -8.36 -23.55
C GLN A 380 -4.03 -7.66 -24.88
N GLU A 381 -4.71 -6.52 -24.85
CA GLU A 381 -5.22 -5.80 -26.03
C GLU A 381 -4.14 -4.90 -26.65
N LYS A 382 -3.33 -4.23 -25.82
CA LYS A 382 -2.36 -3.21 -26.27
C LYS A 382 -0.89 -3.65 -26.21
N HIS A 383 -0.54 -4.65 -25.42
CA HIS A 383 0.80 -5.27 -25.48
C HIS A 383 1.07 -6.09 -26.77
N PRO A 384 0.09 -6.63 -27.53
CA PRO A 384 0.40 -7.25 -28.82
C PRO A 384 0.94 -6.26 -29.87
N ILE A 385 1.26 -5.01 -29.52
CA ILE A 385 1.95 -4.03 -30.38
C ILE A 385 3.45 -3.86 -30.03
N THR A 386 4.01 -4.59 -29.06
CA THR A 386 5.48 -4.64 -28.89
C THR A 386 6.16 -5.75 -29.71
N ALA A 387 5.60 -6.06 -30.90
CA ALA A 387 6.26 -6.88 -31.93
C ALA A 387 7.55 -6.23 -32.43
N ASP A 388 7.48 -4.91 -32.65
CA ASP A 388 8.60 -4.12 -33.16
C ASP A 388 9.76 -4.04 -32.16
N LEU A 389 9.53 -4.47 -30.91
CA LEU A 389 10.50 -4.50 -29.82
C LEU A 389 11.40 -5.74 -29.79
N CYS A 390 11.03 -6.78 -30.53
CA CYS A 390 11.86 -7.96 -30.72
C CYS A 390 13.03 -7.67 -31.69
N LEU A 391 12.84 -6.80 -32.69
CA LEU A 391 13.79 -6.59 -33.79
C LEU A 391 15.02 -5.74 -33.45
N LYS A 392 15.04 -5.07 -32.28
CA LYS A 392 16.23 -4.44 -31.72
C LYS A 392 16.23 -4.73 -30.24
N ILE A 393 17.07 -5.65 -29.79
CA ILE A 393 17.26 -5.96 -28.37
C ILE A 393 17.72 -4.68 -27.66
N ASN A 394 16.73 -3.97 -27.14
CA ASN A 394 16.87 -2.78 -26.34
C ASN A 394 16.72 -3.15 -24.88
N SER A 395 17.04 -2.22 -24.00
CA SER A 395 16.97 -2.35 -22.54
C SER A 395 15.59 -2.69 -21.95
N TYR A 396 14.56 -2.73 -22.79
CA TYR A 396 13.17 -3.03 -22.42
C TYR A 396 12.84 -4.52 -22.43
N PHE A 397 13.74 -5.37 -22.97
CA PHE A 397 13.46 -6.78 -23.25
C PHE A 397 12.94 -7.58 -22.04
N LEU A 398 13.56 -7.44 -20.87
CA LEU A 398 13.18 -8.22 -19.68
C LEU A 398 11.74 -7.95 -19.24
N PHE A 399 11.28 -6.70 -19.34
CA PHE A 399 9.93 -6.33 -18.98
C PHE A 399 8.89 -6.87 -19.97
N ASP A 400 9.15 -6.71 -21.26
CA ASP A 400 8.26 -7.20 -22.31
C ASP A 400 8.18 -8.75 -22.30
N PHE A 401 9.31 -9.41 -22.02
CA PHE A 401 9.38 -10.85 -21.82
C PHE A 401 8.58 -11.29 -20.58
N PHE A 402 8.70 -10.55 -19.47
CA PHE A 402 7.93 -10.81 -18.25
C PHE A 402 6.42 -10.72 -18.48
N ILE A 403 5.93 -9.67 -19.16
CA ILE A 403 4.51 -9.59 -19.51
C ILE A 403 4.09 -10.76 -20.42
N GLY A 404 4.92 -11.14 -21.39
CA GLY A 404 4.69 -12.30 -22.23
C GLY A 404 4.50 -13.59 -21.43
N ILE A 405 5.36 -13.81 -20.42
CA ILE A 405 5.26 -14.93 -19.47
C ILE A 405 3.95 -14.86 -18.69
N LEU A 406 3.60 -13.70 -18.12
CA LEU A 406 2.38 -13.53 -17.33
C LEU A 406 1.10 -13.77 -18.15
N LEU A 407 1.04 -13.24 -19.37
CA LEU A 407 -0.09 -13.43 -20.29
C LEU A 407 -0.27 -14.90 -20.69
N ALA A 408 0.83 -15.60 -20.95
CA ALA A 408 0.80 -17.01 -21.30
C ALA A 408 0.38 -17.90 -20.11
N ASN A 409 0.84 -17.58 -18.90
CA ASN A 409 0.46 -18.30 -17.69
C ASN A 409 -1.03 -18.15 -17.33
N ARG A 410 -1.69 -17.06 -17.75
CA ARG A 410 -3.15 -16.88 -17.63
C ARG A 410 -3.97 -17.51 -18.75
N SER A 411 -3.44 -18.50 -19.46
CA SER A 411 -4.16 -19.38 -20.40
C SER A 411 -4.67 -18.75 -21.72
N TYR A 412 -4.03 -17.67 -22.21
CA TYR A 412 -4.36 -17.09 -23.52
C TYR A 412 -3.41 -17.55 -24.62
N TYR A 413 -3.70 -18.72 -25.20
CA TYR A 413 -2.89 -19.36 -26.26
C TYR A 413 -2.67 -18.49 -27.51
N ASN A 414 -3.64 -17.63 -27.84
CA ASN A 414 -3.53 -16.72 -28.98
C ASN A 414 -2.39 -15.71 -28.80
N ASN A 415 -2.10 -15.29 -27.56
CA ASN A 415 -1.01 -14.37 -27.25
C ASN A 415 0.34 -15.08 -27.40
N LEU A 416 0.45 -16.32 -26.91
CA LEU A 416 1.66 -17.14 -27.06
C LEU A 416 1.97 -17.41 -28.54
N LYS A 417 0.97 -17.75 -29.34
CA LYS A 417 1.13 -17.95 -30.79
C LYS A 417 1.60 -16.67 -31.48
N THR A 418 0.99 -15.54 -31.16
CA THR A 418 1.37 -14.23 -31.72
C THR A 418 2.79 -13.85 -31.32
N PHE A 419 3.16 -14.07 -30.06
CA PHE A 419 4.50 -13.83 -29.55
C PHE A 419 5.55 -14.67 -30.29
N ILE A 420 5.32 -15.98 -30.44
CA ILE A 420 6.26 -16.88 -31.13
C ILE A 420 6.32 -16.60 -32.63
N LYS A 421 5.18 -16.23 -33.25
CA LYS A 421 5.15 -15.83 -34.66
C LYS A 421 6.11 -14.66 -34.93
N LYS A 422 6.08 -13.65 -34.06
CA LYS A 422 6.94 -12.46 -34.15
C LYS A 422 8.41 -12.77 -33.86
N LEU A 423 8.69 -13.62 -32.86
CA LEU A 423 10.05 -14.14 -32.66
C LEU A 423 10.57 -14.88 -33.90
N GLY A 424 9.67 -15.46 -34.70
CA GLY A 424 10.04 -16.15 -35.92
C GLY A 424 10.46 -15.27 -37.09
N GLU A 425 10.27 -13.95 -37.00
CA GLU A 425 10.74 -13.00 -38.00
C GLU A 425 12.27 -12.78 -37.91
N ASP A 426 12.86 -12.98 -36.72
CA ASP A 426 14.31 -12.93 -36.51
C ASP A 426 14.79 -14.02 -35.52
N PRO A 427 15.28 -15.16 -36.02
CA PRO A 427 15.79 -16.25 -35.19
C PRO A 427 16.98 -15.88 -34.29
N SER A 428 17.73 -14.81 -34.62
CA SER A 428 18.88 -14.36 -33.82
C SER A 428 18.47 -13.89 -32.42
N ILE A 429 17.20 -13.52 -32.26
CA ILE A 429 16.60 -13.12 -30.99
C ILE A 429 16.77 -14.19 -29.93
N ILE A 430 16.55 -15.49 -30.22
CA ILE A 430 16.64 -16.54 -29.20
C ILE A 430 18.00 -16.52 -28.49
N ARG A 431 19.08 -16.29 -29.26
CA ARG A 431 20.43 -16.17 -28.70
C ARG A 431 20.55 -14.95 -27.79
N SER A 432 19.95 -13.84 -28.18
CA SER A 432 19.93 -12.63 -27.37
C SER A 432 19.11 -12.79 -26.08
N ILE A 433 17.94 -13.43 -26.16
CA ILE A 433 17.13 -13.79 -24.98
C ILE A 433 17.98 -14.59 -24.00
N TYR A 434 18.67 -15.63 -24.50
CA TYR A 434 19.56 -16.44 -23.69
C TYR A 434 20.64 -15.58 -23.02
N LEU A 435 21.35 -14.74 -23.77
CA LEU A 435 22.38 -13.86 -23.23
C LEU A 435 21.83 -12.92 -22.14
N HIS A 436 20.68 -12.28 -22.39
CA HIS A 436 20.04 -11.39 -21.41
C HIS A 436 19.63 -12.12 -20.14
N LEU A 437 19.01 -13.30 -20.24
CA LEU A 437 18.61 -14.07 -19.07
C LEU A 437 19.83 -14.61 -18.31
N THR A 438 20.89 -15.04 -19.00
CA THR A 438 22.14 -15.46 -18.36
C THR A 438 22.86 -14.31 -17.65
N SER A 439 22.75 -13.08 -18.16
CA SER A 439 23.28 -11.90 -17.48
C SER A 439 22.41 -11.45 -16.30
N ASN A 440 21.19 -11.97 -16.16
CA ASN A 440 20.22 -11.60 -15.12
C ASN A 440 19.70 -12.84 -14.37
N LEU A 441 20.61 -13.71 -13.89
CA LEU A 441 20.23 -14.97 -13.24
C LEU A 441 19.34 -14.80 -12.01
N SER A 442 19.47 -13.68 -11.30
CA SER A 442 18.63 -13.38 -10.15
C SER A 442 17.15 -13.19 -10.54
N PHE A 443 16.86 -12.57 -11.71
CA PHE A 443 15.51 -12.55 -12.28
C PHE A 443 15.03 -13.97 -12.62
N VAL A 444 15.90 -14.78 -13.24
CA VAL A 444 15.57 -16.17 -13.62
C VAL A 444 15.24 -17.01 -12.40
N ILE A 445 16.04 -16.91 -11.33
CA ILE A 445 15.86 -17.65 -10.08
C ILE A 445 14.54 -17.22 -9.41
N LYS A 446 14.27 -15.91 -9.34
CA LYS A 446 13.07 -15.40 -8.68
C LYS A 446 11.78 -15.80 -9.42
N PHE A 447 11.78 -15.68 -10.74
CA PHE A 447 10.62 -15.98 -11.58
C PHE A 447 10.67 -17.38 -12.20
N ALA A 448 11.45 -18.30 -11.63
CA ALA A 448 11.71 -19.62 -12.20
C ALA A 448 10.45 -20.42 -12.48
N GLN A 449 9.46 -20.39 -11.58
CA GLN A 449 8.19 -21.08 -11.78
C GLN A 449 7.39 -20.49 -12.95
N HIS A 450 7.39 -19.17 -13.12
CA HIS A 450 6.69 -18.50 -14.22
C HIS A 450 7.36 -18.80 -15.56
N ILE A 451 8.69 -18.75 -15.60
CA ILE A 451 9.48 -19.10 -16.79
C ILE A 451 9.30 -20.59 -17.14
N PHE A 452 9.25 -21.46 -16.12
CA PHE A 452 9.05 -22.89 -16.33
C PHE A 452 7.66 -23.18 -16.89
N ARG A 453 6.60 -22.63 -16.30
CA ARG A 453 5.23 -22.75 -16.82
C ARG A 453 5.13 -22.19 -18.24
N PHE A 454 5.78 -21.07 -18.52
CA PHE A 454 5.86 -20.52 -19.87
C PHE A 454 6.56 -21.46 -20.85
N ALA A 455 7.69 -22.05 -20.48
CA ALA A 455 8.40 -23.01 -21.32
C ALA A 455 7.59 -24.28 -21.57
N ILE A 456 6.90 -24.81 -20.56
CA ILE A 456 5.97 -25.94 -20.71
C ILE A 456 4.79 -25.57 -21.61
N ALA A 457 4.24 -24.36 -21.45
CA ALA A 457 3.16 -23.83 -22.29
C ALA A 457 3.58 -23.72 -23.77
N ILE A 458 4.84 -23.39 -24.07
CA ILE A 458 5.38 -23.43 -25.43
C ILE A 458 5.28 -24.85 -26.01
N PHE A 459 5.76 -25.86 -25.28
CA PHE A 459 5.70 -27.26 -25.70
C PHE A 459 4.25 -27.75 -25.87
N GLN A 460 3.37 -27.38 -24.94
CA GLN A 460 1.96 -27.77 -24.94
C GLN A 460 1.15 -27.06 -26.01
N HIS A 461 1.22 -25.74 -26.18
CA HIS A 461 0.22 -24.99 -26.95
C HIS A 461 0.59 -24.70 -28.39
N LEU A 462 1.88 -24.73 -28.74
CA LEU A 462 2.29 -24.77 -30.15
C LEU A 462 1.80 -26.03 -30.88
N SER A 463 1.23 -26.97 -30.15
CA SER A 463 0.75 -28.24 -30.65
C SER A 463 -0.78 -28.33 -30.83
N PHE A 464 -1.55 -27.41 -30.22
CA PHE A 464 -3.02 -27.47 -30.19
C PHE A 464 -3.73 -26.58 -31.22
N GLY A 465 -3.03 -25.68 -31.92
CA GLY A 465 -3.66 -24.79 -32.90
C GLY A 465 -3.23 -25.07 -34.34
N ASN A 466 -4.01 -25.86 -35.09
CA ASN A 466 -3.93 -26.02 -36.55
C ASN A 466 -2.52 -26.23 -37.15
N PHE A 467 -1.60 -26.82 -36.40
CA PHE A 467 -0.45 -27.49 -37.00
C PHE A 467 -0.96 -28.88 -37.33
N PRO A 468 -1.09 -29.26 -38.61
CA PRO A 468 -1.54 -30.58 -38.99
C PRO A 468 -0.81 -31.60 -38.14
N THR A 469 -1.59 -32.34 -37.34
CA THR A 469 -1.26 -33.71 -37.06
C THR A 469 -0.79 -34.29 -38.39
N ILE A 470 0.40 -34.86 -38.41
CA ILE A 470 0.92 -35.58 -39.58
C ILE A 470 0.07 -36.86 -39.71
N THR A 471 -1.21 -36.70 -39.98
CA THR A 471 -2.02 -37.67 -40.71
C THR A 471 -1.59 -37.44 -42.15
N THR A 472 -1.04 -38.49 -42.74
CA THR A 472 -0.30 -38.61 -44.00
C THR A 472 -1.03 -38.14 -45.27
N THR A 473 -2.11 -37.37 -45.16
CA THR A 473 -3.02 -37.08 -46.28
C THR A 473 -3.27 -35.60 -46.58
N ASN A 474 -2.68 -34.62 -45.88
CA ASN A 474 -2.82 -33.21 -46.29
C ASN A 474 -1.49 -32.41 -46.19
N ASN A 475 -0.73 -32.42 -47.29
CA ASN A 475 0.56 -31.76 -47.49
C ASN A 475 0.42 -30.27 -47.88
N SER A 476 -0.04 -29.42 -46.97
CA SER A 476 0.19 -27.98 -47.13
C SER A 476 0.31 -27.24 -45.79
N LEU A 477 1.22 -27.72 -44.93
CA LEU A 477 1.83 -26.82 -43.96
C LEU A 477 2.61 -25.75 -44.72
N SER A 478 2.16 -24.49 -44.66
CA SER A 478 2.98 -23.39 -45.15
C SER A 478 4.33 -23.41 -44.44
N SER A 479 5.42 -23.25 -45.19
CA SER A 479 6.80 -23.25 -44.67
C SER A 479 6.98 -22.32 -43.46
N SER A 480 6.22 -21.22 -43.42
CA SER A 480 6.15 -20.27 -42.31
C SER A 480 5.73 -20.90 -40.97
N ASN A 481 4.74 -21.78 -40.97
CA ASN A 481 4.25 -22.40 -39.74
C ASN A 481 5.34 -23.28 -39.11
N VAL A 482 6.01 -24.12 -39.91
CA VAL A 482 7.07 -25.02 -39.43
C VAL A 482 8.22 -24.24 -38.78
N ILE A 483 8.60 -23.11 -39.37
CA ILE A 483 9.63 -22.21 -38.82
C ILE A 483 9.21 -21.67 -37.44
N HIS A 484 7.98 -21.18 -37.30
CA HIS A 484 7.49 -20.69 -36.01
C HIS A 484 7.42 -21.78 -34.94
N LEU A 485 7.03 -23.01 -35.30
CA LEU A 485 7.06 -24.15 -34.40
C LEU A 485 8.48 -24.47 -33.94
N GLN A 486 9.44 -24.51 -34.85
CA GLN A 486 10.84 -24.80 -34.54
C GLN A 486 11.46 -23.72 -33.62
N ILE A 487 11.18 -22.45 -33.89
CA ILE A 487 11.64 -21.30 -33.10
C ILE A 487 11.03 -21.34 -31.69
N GLY A 488 9.73 -21.62 -31.61
CA GLY A 488 9.07 -21.85 -30.33
C GLY A 488 9.70 -22.99 -29.54
N LEU A 489 9.91 -24.16 -30.16
CA LEU A 489 10.54 -25.31 -29.48
C LEU A 489 12.00 -25.02 -29.06
N GLN A 490 12.75 -24.26 -29.86
CA GLN A 490 14.09 -23.81 -29.49
C GLN A 490 14.07 -22.86 -28.29
N LEU A 491 13.11 -21.92 -28.24
CA LEU A 491 12.91 -21.05 -27.09
C LEU A 491 12.58 -21.86 -25.83
N GLY A 492 11.60 -22.77 -25.91
CA GLY A 492 11.23 -23.65 -24.80
C GLY A 492 12.40 -24.51 -24.31
N PHE A 493 13.16 -25.10 -25.24
CA PHE A 493 14.38 -25.85 -24.94
C PHE A 493 15.40 -25.00 -24.19
N MET A 494 15.69 -23.80 -24.68
CA MET A 494 16.65 -22.87 -24.09
C MET A 494 16.25 -22.46 -22.68
N LEU A 495 14.98 -22.13 -22.45
CA LEU A 495 14.47 -21.74 -21.14
C LEU A 495 14.56 -22.87 -20.12
N ILE A 496 14.17 -24.10 -20.51
CA ILE A 496 14.26 -25.25 -19.60
C ILE A 496 15.72 -25.61 -19.29
N ASP A 497 16.62 -25.56 -20.28
CA ASP A 497 18.05 -25.80 -20.06
C ASP A 497 18.66 -24.76 -19.10
N LEU A 498 18.31 -23.48 -19.27
CA LEU A 498 18.73 -22.42 -18.38
C LEU A 498 18.21 -22.63 -16.95
N LEU A 499 16.91 -22.88 -16.79
CA LEU A 499 16.29 -23.14 -15.48
C LEU A 499 16.90 -24.35 -14.76
N PHE A 500 17.15 -25.43 -15.50
CA PHE A 500 17.77 -26.62 -14.94
C PHE A 500 19.21 -26.36 -14.50
N SER A 501 19.96 -25.53 -15.24
CA SER A 501 21.32 -25.14 -14.87
C SER A 501 21.40 -24.41 -13.52
N VAL A 502 20.42 -23.53 -13.22
CA VAL A 502 20.37 -22.73 -11.98
C VAL A 502 19.48 -23.32 -10.89
N SER A 503 18.96 -24.53 -11.09
CA SER A 503 17.94 -25.15 -10.23
C SER A 503 18.32 -25.22 -8.74
N GLU A 504 19.59 -25.42 -8.41
CA GLU A 504 20.10 -25.49 -7.03
C GLU A 504 20.00 -24.15 -6.29
N ASN A 505 19.97 -23.03 -7.02
CA ASN A 505 19.90 -21.69 -6.43
C ASN A 505 18.46 -21.24 -6.15
N ILE A 506 17.46 -22.04 -6.52
CA ILE A 506 16.04 -21.72 -6.36
C ILE A 506 15.57 -22.15 -4.98
N LYS A 507 15.71 -21.24 -4.00
CA LYS A 507 15.48 -21.48 -2.57
C LYS A 507 14.06 -21.93 -2.19
N HIS A 508 13.05 -21.63 -3.02
CA HIS A 508 11.64 -21.77 -2.67
C HIS A 508 10.99 -23.10 -3.08
N THR A 509 11.75 -24.02 -3.67
CA THR A 509 11.24 -25.32 -4.10
C THR A 509 12.31 -26.37 -3.86
N THR A 510 12.16 -27.13 -2.78
CA THR A 510 12.83 -28.44 -2.70
C THR A 510 12.47 -29.18 -4.00
N ASP A 511 13.49 -29.66 -4.70
CA ASP A 511 13.33 -30.53 -5.87
C ASP A 511 12.80 -29.85 -7.16
N PHE A 512 13.16 -28.58 -7.43
CA PHE A 512 12.79 -27.93 -8.70
C PHE A 512 13.32 -28.67 -9.95
N ASN A 513 14.53 -29.25 -9.85
CA ASN A 513 15.09 -30.12 -10.89
C ASN A 513 14.21 -31.37 -11.12
N GLU A 514 13.64 -31.95 -10.07
CA GLU A 514 12.72 -33.08 -10.18
C GLU A 514 11.43 -32.71 -10.91
N GLN A 515 10.87 -31.54 -10.59
CA GLN A 515 9.69 -31.00 -11.29
C GLN A 515 9.96 -30.84 -12.79
N ILE A 516 11.14 -30.33 -13.17
CA ILE A 516 11.55 -30.21 -14.57
C ILE A 516 11.63 -31.59 -15.23
N ILE A 517 12.33 -32.56 -14.63
CA ILE A 517 12.51 -33.90 -15.21
C ILE A 517 11.15 -34.62 -15.35
N ASN A 518 10.34 -34.63 -14.30
CA ASN A 518 9.03 -35.25 -14.31
C ASN A 518 8.11 -34.62 -15.38
N ALA A 519 8.09 -33.30 -15.50
CA ALA A 519 7.30 -32.63 -16.54
C ALA A 519 7.77 -33.01 -17.96
N LEU A 520 9.08 -33.05 -18.20
CA LEU A 520 9.63 -33.44 -19.49
C LEU A 520 9.32 -34.91 -19.83
N VAL A 521 9.44 -35.82 -18.87
CA VAL A 521 9.06 -37.22 -19.04
C VAL A 521 7.57 -37.33 -19.40
N ARG A 522 6.69 -36.65 -18.65
CA ARG A 522 5.25 -36.62 -18.94
C ARG A 522 4.95 -36.06 -20.33
N LEU A 523 5.63 -34.99 -20.74
CA LEU A 523 5.47 -34.41 -22.08
C LEU A 523 5.99 -35.37 -23.18
N ALA A 524 7.12 -36.07 -22.94
CA ALA A 524 7.64 -37.06 -23.88
C ALA A 524 6.67 -38.23 -24.09
N ILE A 525 5.98 -38.65 -23.02
CA ILE A 525 4.91 -39.64 -23.06
C ILE A 525 3.68 -39.07 -23.79
N LEU A 526 3.20 -37.88 -23.42
CA LEU A 526 2.02 -37.25 -24.05
C LEU A 526 2.20 -36.97 -25.54
N PHE A 527 3.42 -36.68 -26.01
CA PHE A 527 3.71 -36.31 -27.40
C PHE A 527 4.14 -37.49 -28.29
N GLN A 528 3.60 -38.70 -28.05
CA GLN A 528 3.86 -39.88 -28.87
C GLN A 528 3.72 -39.64 -30.38
N ASN A 529 2.64 -38.98 -30.79
CA ASN A 529 2.32 -38.72 -32.20
C ASN A 529 2.91 -37.38 -32.72
N ARG A 530 3.80 -36.75 -31.95
CA ARG A 530 4.36 -35.42 -32.22
C ARG A 530 5.88 -35.49 -32.23
N TYR A 531 6.40 -36.04 -33.32
CA TYR A 531 7.80 -36.41 -33.46
C TYR A 531 8.77 -35.27 -33.13
N LEU A 532 8.56 -34.06 -33.67
CA LEU A 532 9.47 -32.92 -33.45
C LEU A 532 9.52 -32.50 -31.97
N GLN A 533 8.37 -32.34 -31.32
CA GLN A 533 8.29 -31.97 -29.90
C GLN A 533 8.95 -33.02 -29.02
N ARG A 534 8.60 -34.29 -29.24
CA ARG A 534 9.16 -35.42 -28.50
C ARG A 534 10.67 -35.52 -28.69
N LEU A 535 11.17 -35.34 -29.91
CA LEU A 535 12.60 -35.33 -30.22
C LEU A 535 13.34 -34.22 -29.46
N HIS A 536 12.79 -33.00 -29.42
CA HIS A 536 13.40 -31.89 -28.66
C HIS A 536 13.45 -32.18 -27.15
N ILE A 537 12.39 -32.77 -26.59
CA ILE A 537 12.35 -33.17 -25.18
C ILE A 537 13.38 -34.26 -24.88
N LEU A 538 13.46 -35.30 -25.72
CA LEU A 538 14.44 -36.39 -25.54
C LEU A 538 15.88 -35.88 -25.69
N LYS A 539 16.14 -34.94 -26.61
CA LYS A 539 17.45 -34.27 -26.73
C LYS A 539 17.81 -33.52 -25.44
N LEU A 540 16.83 -32.86 -24.81
CA LEU A 540 17.03 -32.11 -23.58
C LEU A 540 17.29 -33.05 -22.40
N LEU A 541 16.52 -34.13 -22.25
CA LEU A 541 16.76 -35.18 -21.25
C LEU A 541 18.15 -35.82 -21.42
N LYS A 542 18.54 -36.17 -22.65
CA LYS A 542 19.89 -36.68 -22.96
C LYS A 542 20.98 -35.70 -22.54
N ARG A 543 20.80 -34.41 -22.85
CA ARG A 543 21.74 -33.34 -22.46
C ARG A 543 21.84 -33.22 -20.94
N PHE A 544 20.73 -33.35 -20.21
CA PHE A 544 20.75 -33.32 -18.75
C PHE A 544 21.49 -34.50 -18.15
N CYS A 545 21.26 -35.73 -18.64
CA CYS A 545 22.00 -36.91 -18.20
C CYS A 545 23.51 -36.77 -18.40
N TYR A 546 23.94 -36.10 -19.47
CA TYR A 546 25.36 -35.87 -19.76
C TYR A 546 25.96 -34.73 -18.94
N ARG A 547 25.30 -33.55 -18.92
CA ARG A 547 25.87 -32.32 -18.36
C ARG A 547 25.67 -32.16 -16.86
N TYR A 548 24.61 -32.75 -16.31
CA TYR A 548 24.16 -32.54 -14.93
C TYR A 548 23.87 -33.87 -14.23
N LYS A 549 24.80 -34.84 -14.39
CA LYS A 549 24.62 -36.24 -13.96
C LYS A 549 24.16 -36.36 -12.49
N SER A 550 24.74 -35.60 -11.57
CA SER A 550 24.37 -35.60 -10.15
C SER A 550 22.92 -35.17 -9.92
N LYS A 551 22.46 -34.11 -10.59
CA LYS A 551 21.08 -33.58 -10.48
C LYS A 551 20.04 -34.57 -11.02
N VAL A 552 20.40 -35.33 -12.06
CA VAL A 552 19.51 -36.29 -12.71
C VAL A 552 19.47 -37.63 -11.97
N LEU A 553 20.54 -38.03 -11.29
CA LEU A 553 20.60 -39.28 -10.52
C LEU A 553 19.46 -39.34 -9.49
N ASN A 554 19.18 -38.22 -8.83
CA ASN A 554 18.08 -38.10 -7.85
C ASN A 554 16.68 -38.26 -8.49
N CYS A 555 16.58 -38.19 -9.81
CA CYS A 555 15.34 -38.28 -10.60
C CYS A 555 15.28 -39.56 -11.46
N GLU A 556 16.13 -40.55 -11.21
CA GLU A 556 16.28 -41.75 -12.05
C GLU A 556 14.97 -42.51 -12.26
N SER A 557 14.11 -42.57 -11.23
CA SER A 557 12.80 -43.23 -11.28
C SER A 557 11.91 -42.70 -12.42
N TYR A 558 11.88 -41.38 -12.64
CA TYR A 558 11.12 -40.79 -13.74
C TYR A 558 11.67 -41.18 -15.11
N ILE A 559 12.99 -41.26 -15.25
CA ILE A 559 13.62 -41.65 -16.51
C ILE A 559 13.36 -43.13 -16.80
N LYS A 560 13.39 -44.01 -15.78
CA LYS A 560 13.00 -45.43 -15.92
C LYS A 560 11.57 -45.58 -16.41
N ASN A 561 10.62 -44.85 -15.80
CA ASN A 561 9.22 -44.86 -16.23
C ASN A 561 9.04 -44.46 -17.70
N LEU A 562 9.86 -43.54 -18.21
CA LEU A 562 9.84 -43.18 -19.63
C LEU A 562 10.24 -44.35 -20.53
N PHE A 563 11.29 -45.09 -20.18
CA PHE A 563 11.75 -46.25 -20.96
C PHE A 563 10.74 -47.39 -20.91
N GLU A 564 10.20 -47.72 -19.74
CA GLU A 564 9.13 -48.74 -19.59
C GLU A 564 7.92 -48.41 -20.47
N TYR A 565 7.53 -47.14 -20.52
CA TYR A 565 6.46 -46.68 -21.40
C TYR A 565 6.80 -46.84 -22.89
N ILE A 566 8.02 -46.48 -23.29
CA ILE A 566 8.49 -46.62 -24.68
C ILE A 566 8.48 -48.10 -25.09
N ASP A 567 8.95 -48.99 -24.23
CA ASP A 567 9.02 -50.42 -24.50
C ASP A 567 7.63 -51.04 -24.59
N THR A 568 6.71 -50.67 -23.68
CA THR A 568 5.30 -51.09 -23.75
C THR A 568 4.63 -50.63 -25.03
N PHE A 569 4.86 -49.37 -25.44
CA PHE A 569 4.30 -48.83 -26.67
C PHE A 569 4.89 -49.53 -27.92
N ARG A 570 6.18 -49.83 -27.92
CA ARG A 570 6.86 -50.56 -29.02
C ARG A 570 6.27 -51.95 -29.20
N VAL A 571 6.03 -52.69 -28.11
CA VAL A 571 5.41 -54.02 -28.13
C VAL A 571 3.97 -53.95 -28.66
N CYS A 572 3.17 -53.00 -28.17
CA CYS A 572 1.80 -52.81 -28.65
C CYS A 572 1.73 -52.40 -30.14
N PHE A 573 2.64 -51.52 -30.61
CA PHE A 573 2.68 -51.08 -32.01
C PHE A 573 3.06 -52.22 -32.96
N ILE A 574 4.05 -53.04 -32.59
CA ILE A 574 4.44 -54.22 -33.38
C ILE A 574 3.25 -55.20 -33.49
N SER A 575 2.54 -55.45 -32.39
CA SER A 575 1.36 -56.33 -32.39
C SER A 575 0.16 -55.81 -33.21
N LEU A 576 0.10 -54.49 -33.45
CA LEU A 576 -0.93 -53.81 -34.23
C LEU A 576 -0.58 -53.72 -35.72
N VAL A 577 0.71 -53.81 -36.08
CA VAL A 577 1.19 -53.83 -37.47
C VAL A 577 1.27 -55.26 -38.01
N GLU A 578 1.39 -56.26 -37.14
CA GLU A 578 1.36 -57.70 -37.48
C GLU A 578 -0.05 -58.29 -37.57
N LYS A 579 -1.09 -57.52 -37.25
CA LYS A 579 -2.50 -57.83 -37.53
C LYS A 579 -2.98 -57.02 -38.73
#